data_AF-A0A2R6NNT7-F1
#
_entry.id   AF-A0A2R6NNT7-F1
#
_cell.length_a   1.000
_cell.length_b   1.000
_cell.length_c   1.000
_cell.angle_alpha   90.00
_cell.angle_beta   90.00
_cell.angle_gamma   90.00
#
_symmetry.space_group_name_H-M   'P 1'
#
loop_
_entity.id
_entity.type
_entity.pdbx_description
1 polymer ?
#
loop_
_entity_poly.entity_id
_entity_poly.type
_entity_poly.pdbx_seq_one_letter_code
_entity_poly.pdbx_strand_id
1 'polypeptide(L)'
;MREILFARTPSRPILHLENPSRQPWSEILETIGAVLDIPRQRSVPFSDWLLRVKAVPDAVANPCVKILPFLEDEFLRMATGKVVLDMKVATSISSTMRGSAAITEEQLRSYVNNWKTENFLE
;
A
#
# COMPACT_ATOMS: atom_id res chain seq x y z
N MET A 1 26.24 13.26 -1.00
CA MET A 1 24.83 12.89 -0.79
C MET A 1 24.28 13.79 0.31
N ARG A 2 23.17 14.51 0.11
CA ARG A 2 22.56 15.31 1.18
C ARG A 2 21.13 14.81 1.36
N GLU A 3 20.81 14.39 2.58
CA GLU A 3 19.46 13.98 2.96
C GLU A 3 18.65 15.17 3.49
N ILE A 4 17.32 15.02 3.52
CA ILE A 4 16.35 16.08 3.82
C ILE A 4 16.74 16.87 5.09
N LEU A 5 17.11 16.18 6.16
CA LEU A 5 17.47 16.76 7.45
C LEU A 5 18.69 17.71 7.38
N PHE A 6 19.56 17.53 6.39
CA PHE A 6 20.82 18.25 6.25
C PHE A 6 20.82 19.25 5.07
N ALA A 7 19.67 19.51 4.46
CA ALA A 7 19.54 20.47 3.37
C ALA A 7 19.73 21.92 3.88
N ARG A 8 20.69 22.66 3.29
CA ARG A 8 20.93 24.08 3.60
C ARG A 8 19.91 24.97 2.87
N THR A 9 18.66 25.00 3.31
CA THR A 9 17.73 26.10 3.00
C THR A 9 16.48 26.05 3.89
N PRO A 10 15.98 27.20 4.38
CA PRO A 10 14.59 27.33 4.82
C PRO A 10 13.72 27.73 3.62
N SER A 11 12.67 26.99 3.25
CA SER A 11 11.66 27.54 2.32
C SER A 11 10.27 26.90 2.32
N ARG A 12 10.08 25.67 2.83
CA ARG A 12 8.74 25.12 3.10
C ARG A 12 8.74 24.30 4.39
N PRO A 13 7.86 24.59 5.36
CA PRO A 13 7.76 23.81 6.60
C PRO A 13 7.18 22.42 6.37
N ILE A 14 6.56 22.17 5.21
CA ILE A 14 5.82 20.95 4.91
C ILE A 14 6.40 20.34 3.63
N LEU A 15 6.78 19.07 3.73
CA LEU A 15 7.22 18.24 2.63
C LEU A 15 6.25 17.06 2.52
N HIS A 16 5.83 16.74 1.29
CA HIS A 16 5.12 15.50 1.04
C HIS A 16 6.14 14.39 0.77
N LEU A 17 6.15 13.37 1.62
CA LEU A 17 6.96 12.17 1.47
C LEU A 17 6.02 11.03 1.06
N GLU A 18 5.98 10.77 -0.24
CA GLU A 18 5.15 9.73 -0.86
C GLU A 18 6.02 8.95 -1.86
N ASN A 19 5.55 7.81 -2.38
CA ASN A 19 6.27 7.12 -3.44
C ASN A 19 6.05 7.85 -4.78
N PRO A 20 7.10 8.35 -5.45
CA PRO A 20 6.95 9.00 -6.77
C PRO A 20 6.35 8.10 -7.84
N SER A 21 6.50 6.78 -7.68
CA SER A 21 6.04 5.81 -8.64
C SER A 21 4.74 5.18 -8.18
N ARG A 22 3.66 5.52 -8.87
CA ARG A 22 2.34 4.93 -8.64
C ARG A 22 2.23 3.59 -9.34
N GLN A 23 1.59 2.64 -8.68
CA GLN A 23 1.31 1.32 -9.21
C GLN A 23 -0.15 0.98 -8.99
N PRO A 24 -0.79 0.26 -9.92
CA PRO A 24 -2.16 -0.18 -9.74
C PRO A 24 -2.22 -1.28 -8.67
N TRP A 25 -3.25 -1.22 -7.82
CA TRP A 25 -3.51 -2.26 -6.81
C TRP A 25 -3.59 -3.67 -7.41
N SER A 26 -4.04 -3.82 -8.66
CA SER A 26 -4.11 -5.11 -9.34
C SER A 26 -2.74 -5.78 -9.47
N GLU A 27 -1.67 -5.03 -9.76
CA GLU A 27 -0.31 -5.59 -9.86
C GLU A 27 0.18 -6.03 -8.48
N ILE A 28 0.00 -5.18 -7.46
CA ILE A 28 0.37 -5.48 -6.07
C ILE A 28 -0.36 -6.75 -5.58
N LEU A 29 -1.67 -6.83 -5.80
CA LEU A 29 -2.50 -7.96 -5.36
C LEU A 29 -2.21 -9.24 -6.16
N GLU A 30 -1.84 -9.14 -7.43
CA GLU A 30 -1.41 -10.31 -8.22
C GLU A 30 -0.13 -10.91 -7.65
N THR A 31 0.87 -10.07 -7.32
CA THR A 31 2.08 -10.55 -6.65
C THR A 31 1.80 -11.15 -5.28
N ILE A 32 1.03 -10.47 -4.43
CA ILE A 32 0.67 -10.99 -3.09
C ILE A 32 -0.09 -12.32 -3.23
N GLY A 33 -1.06 -12.38 -4.13
CA GLY A 33 -1.84 -13.59 -4.40
C GLY A 33 -0.96 -14.77 -4.82
N ALA A 34 0.04 -14.53 -5.68
CA ALA A 34 0.98 -15.56 -6.10
C ALA A 34 1.87 -16.09 -4.94
N VAL A 35 2.21 -15.25 -3.95
CA VAL A 35 2.98 -15.69 -2.76
C VAL A 35 2.11 -16.45 -1.75
N LEU A 36 0.81 -16.18 -1.74
CA LEU A 36 -0.18 -16.82 -0.88
C LEU A 36 -0.90 -17.99 -1.56
N ASP A 37 -0.45 -18.41 -2.74
CA ASP A 37 -1.07 -19.48 -3.54
C ASP A 37 -2.57 -19.25 -3.82
N ILE A 38 -2.98 -17.99 -3.96
CA ILE A 38 -4.35 -17.58 -4.30
C ILE A 38 -4.47 -17.50 -5.83
N PRO A 39 -5.30 -18.34 -6.48
CA PRO A 39 -5.47 -18.30 -7.92
C PRO A 39 -6.03 -16.97 -8.39
N ARG A 40 -5.50 -16.43 -9.49
CA ARG A 40 -5.95 -15.15 -10.08
C ARG A 40 -7.45 -15.12 -10.38
N GLN A 41 -8.05 -16.27 -10.70
CA GLN A 41 -9.48 -16.43 -10.97
C GLN A 41 -10.37 -16.17 -9.74
N ARG A 42 -9.78 -16.14 -8.54
CA ARG A 42 -10.48 -15.75 -7.30
C ARG A 42 -10.49 -14.24 -7.06
N SER A 43 -9.76 -13.46 -7.87
CA SER A 43 -9.85 -12.01 -7.82
C SER A 43 -11.23 -11.55 -8.28
N VAL A 44 -11.84 -10.67 -7.51
CA VAL A 44 -13.17 -10.10 -7.79
C VAL A 44 -13.15 -8.59 -7.58
N PRO A 45 -14.09 -7.84 -8.17
CA PRO A 45 -14.22 -6.41 -7.91
C PRO A 45 -14.36 -6.11 -6.42
N PHE A 46 -13.79 -4.98 -5.96
CA PHE A 46 -13.80 -4.60 -4.55
C PHE A 46 -15.22 -4.52 -3.96
N SER A 47 -16.20 -4.00 -4.71
CA SER A 47 -17.61 -3.96 -4.30
C SER A 47 -18.16 -5.33 -3.97
N ASP A 48 -17.86 -6.32 -4.83
CA ASP A 48 -18.39 -7.68 -4.72
C ASP A 48 -17.69 -8.41 -3.58
N TRP A 49 -16.38 -8.19 -3.42
CA TRP A 49 -15.63 -8.67 -2.27
C TRP A 49 -16.18 -8.13 -0.95
N LEU A 50 -16.46 -6.82 -0.88
CA LEU A 50 -16.97 -6.17 0.32
C LEU A 50 -18.35 -6.72 0.71
N LEU A 51 -19.23 -6.99 -0.26
CA LEU A 51 -20.51 -7.66 0.00
C LEU A 51 -20.33 -9.06 0.62
N ARG A 52 -19.34 -9.84 0.14
CA ARG A 52 -19.02 -11.16 0.70
C ARG A 52 -18.48 -11.06 2.12
N VAL A 53 -17.65 -10.06 2.41
CA VAL A 53 -17.16 -9.79 3.77
C VAL A 53 -18.33 -9.49 4.71
N LYS A 54 -19.27 -8.63 4.31
CA LYS A 54 -20.45 -8.29 5.13
C LYS A 54 -21.37 -9.49 5.39
N ALA A 55 -21.42 -10.44 4.47
CA ALA A 55 -22.28 -11.63 4.59
C ALA A 55 -21.81 -12.60 5.70
N VAL A 56 -20.58 -12.46 6.21
CA VAL A 56 -20.04 -13.27 7.30
C VAL A 56 -19.63 -12.34 8.46
N PRO A 57 -20.59 -11.93 9.33
CA PRO A 57 -20.36 -10.96 10.40
C PRO A 57 -19.72 -11.60 11.66
N ASP A 58 -18.83 -12.56 11.47
CA ASP A 58 -18.08 -13.21 12.55
C ASP A 58 -16.62 -12.73 12.49
N ALA A 59 -16.18 -11.98 13.50
CA ALA A 59 -14.84 -11.41 13.54
C ALA A 59 -13.72 -12.45 13.81
N VAL A 60 -14.07 -13.66 14.24
CA VAL A 60 -13.12 -14.77 14.41
C VAL A 60 -12.89 -15.44 13.06
N ALA A 61 -13.96 -15.84 12.37
CA ALA A 61 -13.88 -16.47 11.05
C ALA A 61 -13.53 -15.48 9.91
N ASN A 62 -13.89 -14.22 10.07
CA ASN A 62 -13.67 -13.15 9.11
C ASN A 62 -13.07 -11.91 9.80
N PRO A 63 -11.74 -11.86 9.94
CA PRO A 63 -11.05 -10.74 10.59
C PRO A 63 -11.31 -9.38 9.93
N CYS A 64 -11.72 -9.34 8.66
CA CYS A 64 -12.01 -8.09 7.94
C CYS A 64 -13.15 -7.29 8.57
N VAL A 65 -14.07 -7.95 9.28
CA VAL A 65 -15.17 -7.29 10.01
C VAL A 65 -14.65 -6.26 11.00
N LYS A 66 -13.47 -6.49 11.61
CA LYS A 66 -12.86 -5.60 12.60
C LYS A 66 -12.49 -4.22 12.03
N ILE A 67 -12.32 -4.12 10.72
CA ILE A 67 -11.98 -2.89 10.00
C ILE A 67 -13.04 -2.51 8.97
N LEU A 68 -14.24 -3.09 9.06
CA LEU A 68 -15.30 -2.90 8.07
C LEU A 68 -15.66 -1.42 7.83
N PRO A 69 -15.80 -0.54 8.85
CA PRO A 69 -16.07 0.88 8.61
C PRO A 69 -15.00 1.55 7.73
N PHE A 70 -13.73 1.20 7.93
CA PHE A 70 -12.64 1.71 7.10
C PHE A 70 -12.74 1.21 5.65
N LEU A 71 -13.05 -0.08 5.45
CA LEU A 71 -13.20 -0.67 4.12
C LEU A 71 -14.38 -0.06 3.35
N GLU A 72 -15.47 0.25 4.05
CA GLU A 72 -16.68 0.83 3.46
C GLU A 72 -16.51 2.31 3.09
N ASP A 73 -16.03 3.12 4.04
CA ASP A 73 -16.13 4.57 3.92
C ASP A 73 -14.82 5.21 3.41
N GLU A 74 -13.68 4.59 3.70
CA GLU A 74 -12.39 5.27 3.56
C GLU A 74 -11.43 4.63 2.56
N PHE A 75 -11.43 3.30 2.43
CA PHE A 75 -10.43 2.59 1.62
C PHE A 75 -10.34 3.11 0.18
N LEU A 76 -11.46 3.20 -0.54
CA LEU A 76 -11.50 3.67 -1.93
C LEU A 76 -11.17 5.16 -2.09
N ARG A 77 -11.30 5.96 -1.02
CA ARG A 77 -11.03 7.40 -1.06
C ARG A 77 -9.59 7.69 -0.70
N MET A 78 -9.06 7.00 0.31
CA MET A 78 -7.78 7.27 0.93
C MET A 78 -6.67 6.35 0.43
N ALA A 79 -6.94 5.06 0.24
CA ALA A 79 -5.90 4.04 0.04
C ALA A 79 -5.70 3.63 -1.43
N THR A 80 -6.56 4.07 -2.37
CA THR A 80 -6.43 3.71 -3.80
C THR A 80 -5.77 4.80 -4.64
N GLY A 81 -4.99 5.70 -4.02
CA GLY A 81 -4.20 6.69 -4.75
C GLY A 81 -5.00 7.83 -5.40
N LYS A 82 -6.24 8.10 -4.97
CA LYS A 82 -7.02 9.26 -5.44
C LYS A 82 -6.41 10.59 -5.00
N VAL A 83 -5.72 10.61 -3.86
CA VAL A 83 -4.96 11.78 -3.41
C VAL A 83 -3.57 11.72 -4.06
N VAL A 84 -3.23 12.79 -4.79
CA VAL A 84 -1.92 12.98 -5.41
C VAL A 84 -1.23 14.16 -4.75
N LEU A 85 -0.07 13.92 -4.15
CA LEU A 85 0.68 14.92 -3.43
C LEU A 85 1.81 15.49 -4.31
N ASP A 86 2.04 16.80 -4.25
CA ASP A 86 3.19 17.43 -4.92
C ASP A 86 4.47 17.13 -4.15
N MET A 87 5.41 16.44 -4.80
CA MET A 87 6.70 16.06 -4.21
C MET A 87 7.89 16.82 -4.77
N LYS A 88 7.68 17.83 -5.63
CA LYS A 88 8.77 18.58 -6.29
C LYS A 88 9.82 19.10 -5.31
N VAL A 89 9.40 19.51 -4.11
CA VAL A 89 10.31 20.01 -3.08
C VAL A 89 11.15 18.87 -2.52
N ALA A 90 10.52 17.79 -2.05
CA ALA A 90 11.20 16.65 -1.45
C ALA A 90 12.20 16.00 -2.43
N THR A 91 11.80 15.86 -3.70
CA THR A 91 12.67 15.33 -4.75
C THR A 91 13.76 16.32 -5.16
N SER A 92 13.57 17.64 -5.07
CA SER A 92 14.67 18.58 -5.39
C SER A 92 15.83 18.50 -4.37
N ILE A 93 15.56 18.16 -3.11
CA ILE A 93 16.54 18.24 -2.01
C ILE A 93 17.08 16.89 -1.53
N SER A 94 16.41 15.76 -1.79
CA SER A 94 16.90 14.41 -1.41
C SER A 94 17.16 13.53 -2.63
N SER A 95 18.38 12.99 -2.71
CA SER A 95 18.72 11.97 -3.71
C SER A 95 17.94 10.67 -3.50
N THR A 96 17.65 10.31 -2.26
CA THR A 96 16.87 9.11 -1.93
C THR A 96 15.44 9.26 -2.44
N MET A 97 14.78 10.40 -2.19
CA MET A 97 13.44 10.66 -2.72
C MET A 97 13.40 10.69 -4.25
N ARG A 98 14.46 11.17 -4.92
CA ARG A 98 14.55 11.11 -6.39
C ARG A 98 14.73 9.69 -6.93
N GLY A 99 15.42 8.85 -6.19
CA GLY A 99 15.71 7.46 -6.56
C GLY A 99 14.62 6.49 -6.15
N SER A 100 13.65 6.90 -5.31
CA SER A 100 12.49 6.08 -4.98
C SER A 100 11.74 5.70 -6.26
N ALA A 101 11.35 4.43 -6.34
CA ALA A 101 10.72 3.85 -7.50
C ALA A 101 9.53 2.98 -7.08
N ALA A 102 8.88 2.40 -8.08
CA ALA A 102 7.84 1.40 -7.91
C ALA A 102 8.35 0.29 -6.97
N ILE A 103 7.46 -0.19 -6.10
CA ILE A 103 7.74 -1.36 -5.27
C ILE A 103 7.90 -2.54 -6.22
N THR A 104 9.04 -3.23 -6.10
CA THR A 104 9.34 -4.38 -6.93
C THR A 104 8.61 -5.63 -6.45
N GLU A 105 8.45 -6.61 -7.33
CA GLU A 105 7.93 -7.93 -6.96
C GLU A 105 8.76 -8.57 -5.83
N GLU A 106 10.08 -8.47 -5.90
CA GLU A 106 10.99 -8.99 -4.87
C GLU A 106 10.73 -8.36 -3.50
N GLN A 107 10.52 -7.03 -3.45
CA GLN A 107 10.18 -6.33 -2.21
C GLN A 107 8.84 -6.80 -1.66
N LEU A 108 7.80 -6.91 -2.50
CA LEU A 108 6.50 -7.43 -2.07
C LEU A 108 6.60 -8.86 -1.54
N ARG A 109 7.34 -9.73 -2.23
CA ARG A 109 7.63 -11.09 -1.77
C ARG A 109 8.33 -11.10 -0.41
N SER A 110 9.30 -10.21 -0.21
CA SER A 110 10.00 -10.06 1.07
C SER A 110 9.05 -9.68 2.21
N TYR A 111 8.13 -8.72 2.00
CA TYR A 111 7.12 -8.36 3.00
C TYR A 111 6.23 -9.55 3.38
N VAL A 112 5.67 -10.25 2.39
CA VAL A 112 4.76 -11.38 2.65
C VAL A 112 5.49 -12.55 3.32
N ASN A 113 6.71 -12.87 2.87
CA ASN A 113 7.52 -13.91 3.48
C ASN A 113 7.90 -13.57 4.92
N ASN A 114 8.22 -12.30 5.21
CA ASN A 114 8.48 -11.86 6.57
C ASN A 114 7.26 -12.05 7.47
N TRP A 115 6.05 -11.72 6.98
CA TRP A 115 4.82 -11.98 7.73
C TRP A 115 4.56 -13.47 7.99
N LYS A 116 4.94 -14.35 7.07
CA LYS A 116 4.92 -15.81 7.30
C LYS A 116 5.93 -16.23 8.36
N THR A 117 7.16 -15.73 8.29
CA THR A 117 8.21 -16.01 9.28
C THR A 117 7.81 -15.57 10.69
N GLU A 118 7.12 -14.43 10.82
CA GLU A 118 6.59 -13.91 12.08
C GLU A 118 5.30 -14.62 12.56
N ASN A 119 4.84 -15.65 11.84
CA ASN A 119 3.57 -16.36 12.10
C ASN A 119 2.33 -15.42 12.12
N PHE A 120 2.40 -14.30 11.41
CA PHE A 120 1.25 -13.42 11.21
C PHE A 120 0.35 -13.92 10.06
N LEU A 121 0.97 -14.49 9.02
CA LEU A 121 0.30 -15.19 7.92
C LEU A 121 0.69 -16.67 7.94
N GLU A 122 -0.26 -17.53 7.56
CA GLU A 122 -0.02 -18.94 7.28
C GLU A 122 0.56 -19.15 5.86
#